data_AF-A0A8I0E4E4-F1
#
_entry.id   AF-A0A8I0E4E4-F1
#
_cell.length_a   1.000
_cell.length_b   1.000
_cell.length_c   1.000
_cell.angle_alpha   90.00
_cell.angle_beta   90.00
_cell.angle_gamma   90.00
#
_symmetry.space_group_name_H-M   'P 1'
#
loop_
_entity.id
_entity.type
_entity.pdbx_description
1 polymer ?
#
loop_
_entity_poly.entity_id
_entity_poly.type
_entity_poly.pdbx_seq_one_letter_code
_entity_poly.pdbx_strand_id
1 'polypeptide(L)'
;MPACRHLPSQRSCPVTCFSLITTDGQARRGILTTAHGQIQTPIFMPVGTRGTVKAVCPQDLRDVGAQIILGNTYHLYLRPGDAMIARRGGLHRFMSWERPILTDSGGFQVFSLSSLRRISEEGVLFASHIDGSRHLFTPEKVIEIQTNLGSDIMMVLDECVPYGADR
;
A
#
# COMPACT_ATOMS: atom_id res chain seq x y z
N MET A 1 49.20 14.90 -3.84
CA MET A 1 47.85 14.53 -4.32
C MET A 1 47.61 13.07 -3.95
N PRO A 2 46.75 12.75 -2.98
CA PRO A 2 46.49 11.36 -2.63
C PRO A 2 45.41 10.78 -3.54
N ALA A 3 45.64 9.52 -3.91
CA ALA A 3 44.90 8.77 -4.92
C ALA A 3 43.42 8.60 -4.58
N CYS A 4 42.59 8.79 -5.61
CA CYS A 4 41.16 8.52 -5.61
C CYS A 4 40.94 7.01 -5.38
N ARG A 5 40.50 6.63 -4.17
CA ARG A 5 40.07 5.26 -3.88
C ARG A 5 38.82 4.97 -4.69
N HIS A 6 38.93 4.02 -5.62
CA HIS A 6 37.79 3.42 -6.30
C HIS A 6 36.85 2.80 -5.25
N LEU A 7 35.68 3.39 -5.08
CA LEU A 7 34.56 2.78 -4.38
C LEU A 7 34.07 1.58 -5.23
N PRO A 8 33.85 0.40 -4.63
CA PRO A 8 33.35 -0.75 -5.37
C PRO A 8 31.97 -0.43 -5.96
N SER A 9 31.79 -0.79 -7.23
CA SER A 9 30.55 -0.63 -8.00
C SER A 9 29.34 -1.07 -7.18
N GLN A 10 28.40 -0.15 -6.96
CA GLN A 10 27.14 -0.44 -6.28
C GLN A 10 26.40 -1.51 -7.08
N ARG A 11 26.39 -2.74 -6.55
CA ARG A 11 25.43 -3.75 -6.98
C ARG A 11 24.05 -3.20 -6.60
N SER A 12 23.18 -3.03 -7.61
CA SER A 12 21.79 -2.57 -7.44
C SER A 12 21.01 -3.60 -6.61
N CYS A 13 21.04 -3.44 -5.30
CA CYS A 13 20.19 -4.17 -4.37
C CYS A 13 18.86 -3.41 -4.31
N PRO A 14 17.71 -4.01 -4.67
CA PRO A 14 16.42 -3.34 -4.70
C PRO A 14 15.80 -3.28 -3.30
N VAL A 15 16.61 -3.01 -2.27
CA VAL A 15 16.14 -3.04 -0.89
C VAL A 15 15.45 -1.73 -0.59
N THR A 16 14.15 -1.81 -0.32
CA THR A 16 13.41 -0.73 0.31
C THR A 16 14.16 -0.29 1.56
N CYS A 17 14.66 0.94 1.57
CA CYS A 17 15.59 1.44 2.59
C CYS A 17 15.10 2.75 3.17
N PHE A 18 15.10 2.85 4.50
CA PHE A 18 14.82 4.09 5.21
C PHE A 18 16.11 4.74 5.72
N SER A 19 16.33 6.00 5.38
CA SER A 19 17.47 6.82 5.84
C SER A 19 16.96 7.98 6.70
N LEU A 20 17.43 8.07 7.94
CA LEU A 20 17.19 9.22 8.82
C LEU A 20 18.15 10.35 8.45
N ILE A 21 17.63 11.54 8.13
CA ILE A 21 18.43 12.73 7.78
C ILE A 21 18.74 13.55 9.03
N THR A 22 17.72 13.92 9.79
CA THR A 22 17.86 14.74 11.00
C THR A 22 16.69 14.54 11.96
N THR A 23 16.86 14.98 13.19
CA THR A 23 15.88 14.91 14.27
C THR A 23 15.75 16.24 14.99
N ASP A 24 14.55 16.53 15.49
CA ASP A 24 14.29 17.61 16.44
C ASP A 24 13.34 17.07 17.53
N GLY A 25 13.88 16.78 18.71
CA GLY A 25 13.17 16.01 19.74
C GLY A 25 12.72 14.64 19.21
N GLN A 26 11.41 14.39 19.20
CA GLN A 26 10.81 13.16 18.64
C GLN A 26 10.50 13.25 17.13
N ALA A 27 10.56 14.45 16.54
CA ALA A 27 10.32 14.63 15.12
C ALA A 27 11.51 14.12 14.29
N ARG A 28 11.21 13.47 13.16
CA ARG A 28 12.18 12.81 12.30
C ARG A 28 12.00 13.22 10.85
N ARG A 29 13.07 13.67 10.21
CA ARG A 29 13.14 13.87 8.76
C ARG A 29 13.90 12.71 8.14
N GLY A 30 13.35 12.07 7.11
CA GLY A 30 14.02 10.96 6.43
C GLY A 30 13.63 10.76 4.98
N ILE A 31 14.21 9.74 4.37
CA ILE A 31 13.92 9.30 3.00
C ILE A 31 13.63 7.81 3.03
N LEU A 32 12.48 7.40 2.49
CA LEU A 32 12.18 6.02 2.18
C LEU A 32 12.40 5.80 0.68
N THR A 33 13.32 4.91 0.32
CA THR A 33 13.54 4.50 -1.07
C THR A 33 12.76 3.23 -1.35
N THR A 34 12.03 3.20 -2.45
CA THR A 34 11.22 2.06 -2.92
C THR A 34 11.57 1.73 -4.38
N ALA A 35 10.95 0.69 -4.95
CA ALA A 35 11.17 0.33 -6.36
C ALA A 35 10.73 1.44 -7.34
N HIS A 36 9.66 2.18 -7.01
CA HIS A 36 9.10 3.22 -7.88
C HIS A 36 9.47 4.65 -7.46
N GLY A 37 10.44 4.83 -6.56
CA GLY A 37 10.99 6.15 -6.24
C GLY A 37 11.24 6.40 -4.76
N GLN A 38 11.64 7.65 -4.46
CA GLN A 38 11.94 8.11 -3.11
C GLN A 38 10.79 8.93 -2.52
N ILE A 39 10.58 8.75 -1.22
CA ILE A 39 9.54 9.43 -0.44
C ILE A 39 10.22 10.17 0.71
N GLN A 40 9.98 11.47 0.78
CA GLN A 40 10.43 12.35 1.84
C GLN A 40 9.49 12.24 3.04
N THR A 41 10.00 11.87 4.23
CA THR A 41 9.20 11.78 5.46
C THR A 41 9.46 12.98 6.37
N PRO A 42 8.44 13.51 7.09
CA PRO A 42 7.05 13.02 7.18
C PRO A 42 6.27 13.26 5.88
N ILE A 43 5.36 12.33 5.55
CA ILE A 43 4.58 12.33 4.31
C ILE A 43 3.10 12.12 4.61
N PHE A 44 2.25 12.79 3.83
CA PHE A 44 0.82 12.51 3.77
C PHE A 44 0.51 11.70 2.50
N MET A 45 -0.35 10.69 2.60
CA MET A 45 -0.72 9.81 1.49
C MET A 45 -2.18 10.06 1.07
N PRO A 46 -2.43 10.60 -0.14
CA PRO A 46 -3.76 10.62 -0.72
C PRO A 46 -4.31 9.19 -0.90
N VAL A 47 -5.61 9.00 -0.64
CA VAL A 47 -6.25 7.68 -0.68
C VAL A 47 -6.92 7.44 -2.03
N GLY A 48 -6.45 6.40 -2.73
CA GLY A 48 -7.00 5.87 -3.96
C GLY A 48 -7.88 4.64 -3.71
N THR A 49 -9.19 4.85 -3.58
CA THR A 49 -10.13 3.80 -3.17
C THR A 49 -10.41 2.75 -4.26
N ARG A 50 -10.44 3.13 -5.54
CA ARG A 50 -10.77 2.21 -6.66
C ARG A 50 -9.79 2.39 -7.83
N GLY A 51 -8.49 2.45 -7.53
CA GLY A 51 -7.47 2.75 -8.54
C GLY A 51 -7.51 4.20 -9.02
N THR A 52 -8.08 5.09 -8.22
CA THR A 52 -8.13 6.54 -8.46
C THR A 52 -8.33 7.26 -7.15
N VAL A 53 -7.70 8.43 -7.00
CA VAL A 53 -8.05 9.40 -5.96
C VAL A 53 -9.27 10.17 -6.43
N LYS A 54 -10.34 10.14 -5.64
CA LYS A 54 -11.65 10.63 -6.08
C LYS A 54 -11.57 12.10 -6.53
N ALA A 55 -12.04 12.36 -7.75
CA ALA A 55 -12.11 13.68 -8.37
C ALA A 55 -10.75 14.37 -8.64
N VAL A 56 -9.63 13.63 -8.61
CA VAL A 56 -8.29 14.18 -8.85
C VAL A 56 -7.58 13.33 -9.90
N CYS A 57 -7.05 13.97 -10.95
CA CYS A 57 -6.28 13.24 -11.96
C CYS A 57 -4.89 12.87 -11.42
N PRO A 58 -4.27 11.78 -11.91
CA PRO A 58 -2.89 11.44 -11.54
C PRO A 58 -1.89 12.58 -11.80
N GLN A 59 -2.14 13.41 -12.82
CA GLN A 59 -1.32 14.59 -13.11
C GLN A 59 -1.42 15.63 -11.98
N ASP A 60 -2.63 15.96 -11.53
CA ASP A 60 -2.83 16.93 -10.45
C ASP A 60 -2.13 16.47 -9.16
N LEU A 61 -2.19 15.17 -8.85
CA LEU A 61 -1.45 14.59 -7.71
C LEU A 61 0.06 14.78 -7.84
N ARG A 62 0.61 14.65 -9.05
CA ARG A 62 2.03 14.89 -9.30
C ARG A 62 2.37 16.37 -9.12
N ASP A 63 1.51 17.25 -9.61
CA ASP A 63 1.70 18.70 -9.61
C ASP A 63 1.66 19.28 -8.20
N VAL A 64 0.80 18.75 -7.31
CA VAL A 64 0.80 19.09 -5.88
C VAL A 64 1.93 18.41 -5.10
N GLY A 65 2.79 17.64 -5.76
CA GLY A 65 3.96 17.03 -5.15
C GLY A 65 3.70 15.74 -4.37
N ALA A 66 2.59 15.04 -4.59
CA ALA A 66 2.33 13.76 -3.92
C ALA A 66 3.38 12.72 -4.33
N GLN A 67 4.12 12.18 -3.36
CA GLN A 67 5.21 11.24 -3.61
C GLN A 67 4.77 9.78 -3.51
N ILE A 68 3.66 9.51 -2.84
CA ILE A 68 3.12 8.18 -2.63
C ILE A 68 1.61 8.32 -2.43
N ILE A 69 0.86 7.27 -2.78
CA ILE A 69 -0.58 7.15 -2.52
C ILE A 69 -0.89 5.84 -1.78
N LEU A 70 -2.06 5.80 -1.16
CA LEU A 70 -2.62 4.59 -0.56
C LEU A 70 -3.64 3.96 -1.50
N GLY A 71 -3.43 2.72 -1.94
CA GLY A 71 -4.40 1.91 -2.65
C GLY A 71 -5.23 1.07 -1.68
N ASN A 72 -6.55 1.02 -1.90
CA ASN A 72 -7.43 0.20 -1.08
C ASN A 72 -7.58 -1.22 -1.63
N THR A 73 -7.00 -2.20 -0.94
CA THR A 73 -7.00 -3.61 -1.36
C THR A 73 -8.41 -4.19 -1.41
N TYR A 74 -9.25 -3.90 -0.41
CA TYR A 74 -10.63 -4.43 -0.35
C TYR A 74 -11.44 -4.08 -1.60
N HIS A 75 -11.43 -2.81 -2.00
CA HIS A 75 -12.18 -2.35 -3.16
C HIS A 75 -11.59 -2.85 -4.47
N LEU A 76 -10.26 -2.80 -4.63
CA LEU A 76 -9.57 -3.28 -5.84
C LEU A 76 -9.79 -4.77 -6.06
N TYR A 77 -9.77 -5.57 -4.98
CA TYR A 77 -10.06 -7.00 -5.00
C TYR A 77 -11.49 -7.30 -5.46
N LEU A 78 -12.49 -6.62 -4.89
CA LEU A 78 -13.89 -6.87 -5.27
C LEU A 78 -14.20 -6.41 -6.69
N ARG A 79 -13.67 -5.25 -7.09
CA ARG A 79 -13.79 -4.74 -8.45
C ARG A 79 -12.68 -3.74 -8.74
N PRO A 80 -11.84 -3.98 -9.77
CA PRO A 80 -12.07 -4.92 -10.86
C PRO A 80 -11.51 -6.34 -10.67
N GLY A 81 -10.87 -6.63 -9.53
CA GLY A 81 -10.17 -7.89 -9.28
C GLY A 81 -8.66 -7.76 -9.50
N ASP A 82 -7.89 -8.32 -8.58
CA ASP A 82 -6.42 -8.25 -8.56
C ASP A 82 -5.80 -9.00 -9.73
N ALA A 83 -6.31 -10.17 -10.10
CA ALA A 83 -5.83 -10.92 -11.26
C ALA A 83 -6.01 -10.15 -12.58
N MET A 84 -7.08 -9.36 -12.70
CA MET A 84 -7.29 -8.51 -13.88
C MET A 84 -6.26 -7.38 -13.91
N ILE A 85 -6.04 -6.72 -12.76
CA ILE A 85 -5.05 -5.65 -12.63
C ILE A 85 -3.65 -6.17 -12.94
N ALA A 86 -3.27 -7.34 -12.42
CA ALA A 86 -2.00 -8.00 -12.71
C ALA A 86 -1.82 -8.21 -14.23
N ARG A 87 -2.84 -8.76 -14.90
CA ARG A 87 -2.85 -8.95 -16.38
C ARG A 87 -2.73 -7.65 -17.18
N ARG A 88 -3.09 -6.50 -16.60
CA ARG A 88 -2.93 -5.17 -17.21
C ARG A 88 -1.59 -4.51 -16.89
N GLY A 89 -0.69 -5.20 -16.19
CA GLY A 89 0.65 -4.71 -15.85
C GLY A 89 0.74 -4.06 -14.47
N GLY A 90 -0.13 -4.45 -13.53
CA GLY A 90 -0.12 -3.95 -12.16
C GLY A 90 -0.91 -2.65 -11.96
N LEU A 91 -1.06 -2.27 -10.70
CA LEU A 91 -1.88 -1.14 -10.27
C LEU A 91 -1.32 0.19 -10.79
N HIS A 92 -0.01 0.39 -10.75
CA HIS A 92 0.67 1.57 -11.30
C HIS A 92 0.24 1.86 -12.74
N ARG A 93 0.33 0.86 -13.63
CA ARG A 93 -0.09 0.98 -15.02
C ARG A 93 -1.60 1.14 -15.16
N PHE A 94 -2.38 0.40 -14.37
CA PHE A 94 -3.83 0.48 -14.38
C PHE A 94 -4.34 1.89 -14.05
N MET A 95 -3.68 2.61 -13.15
CA MET A 95 -4.09 3.95 -12.72
C MET A 95 -3.25 5.09 -13.29
N SER A 96 -2.29 4.81 -14.17
CA SER A 96 -1.35 5.80 -14.72
C SER A 96 -0.59 6.58 -13.63
N TRP A 97 -0.14 5.86 -12.60
CA TRP A 97 0.65 6.36 -11.49
C TRP A 97 2.01 5.66 -11.44
N GLU A 98 3.07 6.40 -11.70
CA GLU A 98 4.44 5.87 -11.84
C GLU A 98 5.28 6.04 -10.56
N ARG A 99 4.65 6.50 -9.47
CA ARG A 99 5.28 6.74 -8.17
C ARG A 99 4.88 5.62 -7.18
N PRO A 100 5.48 5.58 -5.98
CA PRO A 100 5.19 4.55 -5.01
C PRO A 100 3.71 4.41 -4.63
N ILE A 101 3.29 3.17 -4.37
CA ILE A 101 1.96 2.83 -3.85
C ILE A 101 2.09 1.99 -2.58
N LEU A 102 1.43 2.42 -1.51
CA LEU A 102 1.16 1.58 -0.34
C LEU A 102 -0.23 0.95 -0.50
N THR A 103 -0.38 -0.34 -0.28
CA THR A 103 -1.69 -0.97 -0.17
C THR A 103 -2.01 -1.35 1.27
N ASP A 104 -3.21 -1.01 1.73
CA ASP A 104 -3.73 -1.54 2.99
C ASP A 104 -4.03 -3.05 2.87
N SER A 105 -4.32 -3.71 3.99
CA SER A 105 -4.67 -5.13 3.99
C SER A 105 -6.12 -5.40 3.57
N GLY A 106 -6.97 -4.37 3.60
CA GLY A 106 -8.42 -4.48 3.49
C GLY A 106 -9.12 -4.93 4.79
N GLY A 107 -8.36 -5.31 5.83
CA GLY A 107 -8.90 -5.80 7.10
C GLY A 107 -9.81 -4.78 7.79
N PHE A 108 -9.41 -3.51 7.82
CA PHE A 108 -10.19 -2.44 8.43
C PHE A 108 -11.55 -2.22 7.73
N GLN A 109 -11.62 -2.33 6.40
CA GLN A 109 -12.88 -2.14 5.67
C GLN A 109 -13.84 -3.29 5.95
N VAL A 110 -13.32 -4.52 5.98
CA VAL A 110 -14.10 -5.69 6.44
C VAL A 110 -14.52 -5.50 7.91
N PHE A 111 -13.68 -4.88 8.74
CA PHE A 111 -14.01 -4.54 10.12
C PHE A 111 -15.15 -3.48 10.22
N SER A 112 -15.17 -2.49 9.34
CA SER A 112 -16.18 -1.43 9.36
C SER A 112 -17.58 -1.91 8.93
N LEU A 113 -17.67 -3.04 8.21
CA LEU A 113 -18.92 -3.61 7.66
C LEU A 113 -19.56 -4.66 8.60
N SER A 114 -19.54 -4.39 9.91
CA SER A 114 -19.74 -5.32 11.04
C SER A 114 -20.83 -6.41 10.93
N SER A 115 -21.91 -6.21 10.19
CA SER A 115 -22.96 -7.22 10.01
C SER A 115 -22.61 -8.36 9.05
N LEU A 116 -21.55 -8.23 8.26
CA LEU A 116 -21.26 -9.12 7.13
C LEU A 116 -20.01 -10.01 7.32
N ARG A 117 -19.42 -10.10 8.51
CA ARG A 117 -18.16 -10.86 8.73
C ARG A 117 -18.18 -11.94 9.81
N ARG A 118 -17.26 -12.89 9.68
CA ARG A 118 -16.84 -13.84 10.73
C ARG A 118 -15.32 -13.90 10.76
N ILE A 119 -14.73 -13.76 11.94
CA ILE A 119 -13.28 -13.86 12.18
C ILE A 119 -12.99 -15.26 12.72
N SER A 120 -11.96 -15.91 12.18
CA SER A 120 -11.38 -17.16 12.68
C SER A 120 -9.85 -17.07 12.63
N GLU A 121 -9.17 -18.08 13.17
CA GLU A 121 -7.71 -18.20 13.07
C GLU A 121 -7.22 -18.25 11.61
N GLU A 122 -8.03 -18.84 10.71
CA GLU A 122 -7.74 -18.90 9.28
C GLU A 122 -7.78 -17.52 8.60
N GLY A 123 -8.62 -16.60 9.10
CA GLY A 123 -8.75 -15.27 8.56
C GLY A 123 -10.15 -14.67 8.72
N VAL A 124 -10.50 -13.75 7.83
CA VAL A 124 -11.75 -12.99 7.88
C VAL A 124 -12.65 -13.37 6.72
N LEU A 125 -13.74 -14.07 7.03
CA LEU A 125 -14.82 -14.34 6.08
C LEU A 125 -15.75 -13.13 6.03
N PHE A 126 -16.11 -12.67 4.84
CA PHE A 126 -17.04 -11.56 4.67
C PHE A 126 -17.93 -11.70 3.43
N ALA A 127 -19.05 -10.97 3.41
CA ALA A 127 -19.87 -10.80 2.22
C ALA A 127 -19.55 -9.48 1.49
N SER A 128 -19.44 -9.55 0.18
CA SER A 128 -19.26 -8.41 -0.71
C SER A 128 -20.44 -7.44 -0.59
N HIS A 129 -20.15 -6.14 -0.43
CA HIS A 129 -21.17 -5.09 -0.44
C HIS A 129 -21.72 -4.80 -1.85
N ILE A 130 -21.14 -5.40 -2.89
CA ILE A 130 -21.53 -5.17 -4.29
C ILE A 130 -22.65 -6.13 -4.70
N ASP A 131 -22.54 -7.40 -4.33
CA ASP A 131 -23.38 -8.50 -4.83
C ASP A 131 -23.67 -9.60 -3.78
N GLY A 132 -23.13 -9.48 -2.57
CA GLY A 132 -23.37 -10.43 -1.48
C GLY A 132 -22.57 -11.73 -1.57
N SER A 133 -21.66 -11.88 -2.55
CA SER A 133 -20.77 -13.04 -2.64
C SER A 133 -19.90 -13.17 -1.37
N ARG A 134 -19.57 -14.40 -0.97
CA ARG A 134 -18.74 -14.66 0.20
C ARG A 134 -17.27 -14.79 -0.20
N HIS A 135 -16.41 -14.15 0.57
CA HIS A 135 -14.96 -14.12 0.37
C HIS A 135 -14.25 -14.37 1.69
N LEU A 136 -13.04 -14.93 1.61
CA LEU A 136 -12.17 -15.17 2.76
C LEU A 136 -10.84 -14.45 2.54
N PHE A 137 -10.50 -13.56 3.46
CA PHE A 137 -9.17 -12.94 3.52
C PHE A 137 -8.33 -13.65 4.58
N THR A 138 -7.37 -14.45 4.13
CA THR A 138 -6.29 -14.97 4.96
C THR A 138 -5.05 -14.07 4.82
N PRO A 139 -4.09 -14.12 5.76
CA PRO A 139 -2.83 -13.39 5.63
C PRO A 139 -2.12 -13.66 4.28
N GLU A 140 -2.05 -14.92 3.86
CA GLU A 140 -1.42 -15.34 2.60
C GLU A 140 -2.17 -14.76 1.40
N LYS A 141 -3.51 -14.82 1.42
CA LYS A 141 -4.33 -14.32 0.32
C LYS A 141 -4.18 -12.82 0.16
N VAL A 142 -4.11 -12.07 1.26
CA VAL A 142 -3.91 -10.62 1.24
C VAL A 142 -2.55 -10.25 0.67
N ILE A 143 -1.49 -10.99 1.00
CA ILE A 143 -0.16 -10.79 0.40
C ILE A 143 -0.15 -11.16 -1.09
N GLU A 144 -0.82 -12.23 -1.49
CA GLU A 144 -0.99 -12.61 -2.90
C GLU A 144 -1.68 -11.49 -3.69
N ILE A 145 -2.79 -10.96 -3.17
CA ILE A 145 -3.53 -9.85 -3.79
C ILE A 145 -2.63 -8.63 -3.95
N GLN A 146 -1.95 -8.20 -2.88
CA GLN A 146 -1.08 -7.02 -2.94
C GLN A 146 0.12 -7.21 -3.88
N THR A 147 0.63 -8.44 -3.99
CA THR A 147 1.65 -8.83 -4.97
C THR A 147 1.11 -8.72 -6.40
N ASN A 148 -0.11 -9.20 -6.66
CA ASN A 148 -0.77 -9.06 -7.96
C ASN A 148 -1.05 -7.58 -8.32
N LEU A 149 -1.35 -6.75 -7.32
CA LEU A 149 -1.47 -5.31 -7.49
C LEU A 149 -0.12 -4.64 -7.79
N GLY A 150 1.00 -5.22 -7.34
CA GLY A 150 2.33 -4.69 -7.58
C GLY A 150 2.72 -3.55 -6.64
N SER A 151 2.23 -3.57 -5.40
CA SER A 151 2.47 -2.53 -4.40
C SER A 151 3.94 -2.41 -3.99
N ASP A 152 4.40 -1.19 -3.70
CA ASP A 152 5.74 -0.91 -3.15
C ASP A 152 5.82 -1.20 -1.65
N ILE A 153 4.73 -0.94 -0.94
CA ILE A 153 4.60 -1.17 0.50
C ILE A 153 3.30 -1.94 0.72
N MET A 154 3.42 -3.09 1.37
CA MET A 154 2.29 -3.98 1.64
C MET A 154 2.00 -4.01 3.12
N MET A 155 0.74 -3.75 3.49
CA MET A 155 0.30 -3.89 4.87
C MET A 155 -0.13 -5.31 5.15
N VAL A 156 0.30 -5.85 6.29
CA VAL A 156 -0.13 -7.16 6.78
C VAL A 156 -1.61 -7.14 7.16
N LEU A 157 -2.28 -8.28 7.00
CA LEU A 157 -3.63 -8.45 7.53
C LEU A 157 -3.60 -8.43 9.06
N ASP A 158 -4.41 -7.57 9.64
CA ASP A 158 -4.53 -7.34 11.07
C ASP A 158 -5.99 -7.41 11.53
N GLU A 159 -6.18 -7.69 12.81
CA GLU A 159 -7.48 -7.58 13.47
C GLU A 159 -7.55 -6.25 14.22
N CYS A 160 -8.41 -5.34 13.76
CA CYS A 160 -8.65 -4.10 14.47
C CYS A 160 -9.50 -4.35 15.71
N VAL A 161 -8.91 -4.24 16.90
CA VAL A 161 -9.68 -4.30 18.15
C VAL A 161 -10.55 -3.06 18.34
N PRO A 162 -11.76 -3.18 18.92
CA PRO A 162 -12.58 -2.02 19.24
C PRO A 162 -11.86 -1.04 20.18
N TYR A 163 -12.16 0.24 20.04
CA TYR A 163 -11.69 1.25 20.98
C TYR A 163 -12.17 0.92 22.40
N GLY A 164 -11.23 0.93 23.37
CA GLY A 164 -11.52 0.60 24.77
C GLY A 164 -11.41 -0.89 25.11
N ALA A 165 -10.91 -1.73 24.20
CA ALA A 165 -10.48 -3.09 24.55
C ALA A 165 -9.34 -3.05 25.57
N ASP A 166 -9.33 -4.03 26.49
CA ASP A 166 -8.25 -4.19 27.46
C ASP A 166 -6.91 -4.40 26.75
N ARG A 167 -5.83 -3.88 27.36
CA ARG A 167 -4.46 -3.97 26.84
C ARG A 167 -3.88 -5.38 26.97
#